data_AF-A0A3S2BNS7-F1
#
_entry.id   AF-A0A3S2BNS7-F1
#
_cell.length_a   1.000
_cell.length_b   1.000
_cell.length_c   1.000
_cell.angle_alpha   90.00
_cell.angle_beta   90.00
_cell.angle_gamma   90.00
#
_symmetry.space_group_name_H-M   'P 1'
#
loop_
_entity.id
_entity.type
_entity.pdbx_description
1 polymer ?
#
loop_
_entity_poly.entity_id
_entity_poly.type
_entity_poly.pdbx_seq_one_letter_code
_entity_poly.pdbx_strand_id
1 'polypeptide(L)'
;YYMGGVLTEHLAAQGIPVSYVTPAGQASAWTIMTNELPLVHRALARRKVSVTTLHLLKSFDGETATLAHLFTGEESRMACRSVLIVGLRLPRGELFESLTQRAEALAAAGIRSVDRIGDTLAPGAIAHAVHSGHKLAQEIGAKIRWQPYRRDTPIVDAVADFDMRTAAE
;
A
#
# COMPACT_ATOMS: atom_id res chain seq x y z
N TYR A 1 -2.61 -3.92 -3.96
CA TYR A 1 -3.88 -4.32 -4.59
C TYR A 1 -3.71 -5.17 -5.85
N TYR A 2 -2.89 -4.76 -6.82
CA TYR A 2 -2.69 -5.52 -8.07
C TYR A 2 -1.64 -6.64 -7.95
N MET A 3 -0.65 -6.46 -7.07
CA MET A 3 0.57 -7.28 -7.04
C MET A 3 0.30 -8.79 -6.87
N GLY A 4 -0.67 -9.15 -6.03
CA GLY A 4 -1.06 -10.55 -5.85
C GLY A 4 -1.58 -11.17 -7.15
N GLY A 5 -2.45 -10.46 -7.87
CA GLY A 5 -2.99 -10.92 -9.15
C GLY A 5 -1.92 -11.06 -10.22
N VAL A 6 -1.04 -10.05 -10.35
CA VAL A 6 0.06 -10.05 -11.34
C VAL A 6 1.04 -11.20 -11.10
N LEU A 7 1.50 -11.41 -9.87
CA LEU A 7 2.43 -12.49 -9.55
C LEU A 7 1.79 -13.87 -9.78
N THR A 8 0.51 -14.01 -9.44
CA THR A 8 -0.24 -15.25 -9.67
C THR A 8 -0.36 -15.55 -11.16
N GLU A 9 -0.78 -14.58 -11.98
CA GLU A 9 -0.86 -14.75 -13.43
C GLU A 9 0.51 -15.05 -14.03
N HIS A 10 1.56 -14.36 -13.57
CA HIS A 10 2.93 -14.57 -14.04
C HIS A 10 3.43 -16.01 -13.78
N LEU A 11 3.22 -16.53 -12.57
CA LEU A 11 3.60 -17.91 -12.23
C LEU A 11 2.77 -18.92 -13.04
N ALA A 12 1.46 -18.70 -13.17
CA ALA A 12 0.59 -19.57 -13.96
C ALA A 12 0.99 -19.58 -15.46
N ALA A 13 1.44 -18.44 -15.99
CA ALA A 13 1.92 -18.32 -17.37
C ALA A 13 3.20 -19.14 -17.62
N GLN A 14 3.98 -19.44 -16.59
CA GLN A 14 5.15 -20.33 -16.66
C GLN A 14 4.77 -21.83 -16.48
N GLY A 15 3.48 -22.16 -16.40
CA GLY A 15 3.01 -23.53 -16.19
C GLY A 15 3.12 -24.02 -14.75
N ILE A 16 3.41 -23.12 -13.79
CA ILE A 16 3.44 -23.45 -12.37
C ILE A 16 1.99 -23.50 -11.85
N PRO A 17 1.52 -24.63 -11.30
CA PRO A 17 0.21 -24.69 -10.64
C PRO A 17 0.17 -23.73 -9.47
N VAL A 18 -0.79 -22.80 -9.47
CA VAL A 18 -0.92 -21.77 -8.44
C VAL A 18 -2.38 -21.60 -8.03
N SER A 19 -2.58 -21.43 -6.73
CA SER A 19 -3.87 -21.06 -6.12
C SER A 19 -3.75 -19.65 -5.52
N TYR A 20 -4.78 -18.84 -5.66
CA TYR A 20 -4.84 -17.48 -5.10
C TYR A 20 -5.68 -17.50 -3.83
N VAL A 21 -5.12 -17.07 -2.70
CA VAL A 21 -5.85 -16.96 -1.42
C VAL A 21 -5.87 -15.51 -0.94
N THR A 22 -7.03 -15.04 -0.47
CA THR A 22 -7.18 -13.66 0.03
C THR A 22 -8.24 -13.55 1.12
N PRO A 23 -8.06 -12.65 2.11
CA PRO A 23 -9.12 -12.32 3.05
C PRO A 23 -10.24 -11.47 2.42
N ALA A 24 -9.97 -10.81 1.29
CA ALA A 24 -10.98 -10.00 0.61
C ALA A 24 -12.04 -10.89 -0.08
N GLY A 25 -13.21 -10.30 -0.35
CA GLY A 25 -14.29 -11.00 -1.07
C GLY A 25 -14.00 -11.27 -2.55
N GLN A 26 -12.94 -10.70 -3.13
CA GLN A 26 -12.53 -10.88 -4.53
C GLN A 26 -11.00 -10.85 -4.65
N ALA A 27 -10.46 -11.50 -5.69
CA ALA A 27 -9.05 -11.37 -6.04
C ALA A 27 -8.75 -9.93 -6.49
N SER A 28 -7.64 -9.35 -6.01
CA SER A 28 -7.26 -7.96 -6.31
C SER A 28 -8.40 -6.94 -6.06
N ALA A 29 -9.17 -7.08 -4.98
CA ALA A 29 -10.44 -6.37 -4.75
C ALA A 29 -10.45 -4.84 -5.05
N TRP A 30 -9.37 -4.11 -4.74
CA TRP A 30 -9.30 -2.66 -5.02
C TRP A 30 -9.36 -2.31 -6.52
N THR A 31 -9.12 -3.27 -7.41
CA THR A 31 -9.19 -3.07 -8.87
C THR A 31 -10.61 -2.74 -9.36
N ILE A 32 -11.62 -2.79 -8.48
CA ILE A 32 -12.92 -2.15 -8.74
C ILE A 32 -12.76 -0.64 -8.96
N MET A 33 -11.86 0.01 -8.22
CA MET A 33 -11.60 1.46 -8.31
C MET A 33 -10.84 1.85 -9.59
N THR A 34 -10.30 0.87 -10.32
CA THR A 34 -9.55 1.08 -11.56
C THR A 34 -10.26 0.50 -12.78
N ASN A 35 -11.49 -0.02 -12.61
CA ASN A 35 -12.26 -0.74 -13.63
C ASN A 35 -11.58 -2.01 -14.19
N GLU A 36 -10.61 -2.57 -13.46
CA GLU A 36 -9.84 -3.73 -13.91
C GLU A 36 -10.37 -5.05 -13.33
N LEU A 37 -11.23 -5.03 -12.30
CA LEU A 37 -11.68 -6.24 -11.60
C LEU A 37 -12.19 -7.36 -12.56
N PRO A 38 -13.07 -7.08 -13.55
CA PRO A 38 -13.52 -8.11 -14.49
C PRO A 38 -12.41 -8.62 -15.43
N LEU A 39 -11.40 -7.79 -15.73
CA LEU A 39 -10.24 -8.19 -16.53
C LEU A 39 -9.34 -9.14 -15.73
N VAL A 40 -9.07 -8.82 -14.47
CA VAL A 40 -8.28 -9.67 -13.57
C VAL A 40 -8.91 -11.04 -13.41
N HIS A 41 -10.21 -11.11 -13.13
CA HIS A 41 -10.89 -12.40 -12.98
C HIS A 41 -10.89 -13.23 -14.27
N ARG A 42 -11.03 -12.58 -15.45
CA ARG A 42 -10.89 -13.29 -16.74
C ARG A 42 -9.47 -13.80 -16.97
N ALA A 43 -8.45 -13.04 -16.60
CA ALA A 43 -7.05 -13.46 -16.73
C ALA A 43 -6.75 -14.69 -15.85
N LEU A 44 -7.16 -14.66 -14.58
CA LEU A 44 -7.01 -15.79 -13.66
C LEU A 44 -7.78 -17.03 -14.14
N ALA A 45 -9.03 -16.86 -14.59
CA ALA A 45 -9.84 -17.96 -15.12
C ALA A 45 -9.24 -18.61 -16.38
N ARG A 46 -8.72 -17.80 -17.32
CA ARG A 46 -8.01 -18.31 -18.52
C ARG A 46 -6.80 -19.17 -18.17
N ARG A 47 -6.16 -18.88 -17.04
CA ARG A 47 -5.01 -19.62 -16.51
C ARG A 47 -5.41 -20.77 -15.56
N LYS A 48 -6.72 -21.01 -15.37
CA LYS A 48 -7.27 -22.04 -14.46
C LYS A 48 -6.80 -21.87 -13.01
N VAL A 49 -6.56 -20.63 -12.59
CA VAL A 49 -6.20 -20.32 -11.20
C VAL A 49 -7.44 -20.42 -10.32
N SER A 50 -7.37 -21.23 -9.27
CA SER A 50 -8.39 -21.27 -8.23
C SER A 50 -8.27 -20.03 -7.33
N VAL A 51 -9.40 -19.45 -6.93
CA VAL A 51 -9.45 -18.28 -6.04
C VAL A 51 -10.22 -18.65 -4.79
N THR A 52 -9.53 -18.65 -3.65
CA THR A 52 -10.11 -18.83 -2.31
C THR A 52 -10.20 -17.47 -1.63
N THR A 53 -11.42 -16.97 -1.48
CA THR A 53 -11.72 -15.69 -0.82
C THR A 53 -12.06 -15.86 0.65
N LEU A 54 -12.08 -14.77 1.41
CA LEU A 54 -12.43 -14.75 2.84
C LEU A 54 -11.58 -15.71 3.68
N HIS A 55 -10.33 -15.96 3.28
CA HIS A 55 -9.41 -16.84 4.02
C HIS A 55 -8.09 -16.13 4.30
N LEU A 56 -7.57 -16.37 5.50
CA LEU A 56 -6.23 -16.00 5.93
C LEU A 56 -5.33 -17.23 5.87
N LEU A 57 -4.06 -17.02 5.54
CA LEU A 57 -3.03 -18.04 5.80
C LEU A 57 -2.71 -18.04 7.29
N LYS A 58 -2.95 -19.15 7.97
CA LYS A 58 -2.68 -19.32 9.40
C LYS A 58 -1.30 -19.91 9.66
N SER A 59 -0.91 -20.94 8.91
CA SER A 59 0.40 -21.57 9.02
C SER A 59 0.79 -22.30 7.73
N PHE A 60 2.08 -22.59 7.58
CA PHE A 60 2.63 -23.40 6.51
C PHE A 60 3.77 -24.25 7.08
N ASP A 61 3.70 -25.57 6.90
CA ASP A 61 4.65 -26.53 7.46
C ASP A 61 5.75 -26.96 6.48
N GLY A 62 5.74 -26.45 5.24
CA GLY A 62 6.63 -26.85 4.15
C GLY A 62 5.96 -27.67 3.05
N GLU A 63 4.80 -28.29 3.35
CA GLU A 63 4.05 -29.12 2.40
C GLU A 63 2.56 -28.76 2.34
N THR A 64 2.00 -28.23 3.42
CA THR A 64 0.59 -27.92 3.58
C THR A 64 0.41 -26.55 4.23
N ALA A 65 -0.40 -25.71 3.58
CA ALA A 65 -0.91 -24.47 4.16
C ALA A 65 -2.20 -24.74 4.95
N THR A 66 -2.27 -24.22 6.16
CA THR A 66 -3.52 -24.12 6.93
C THR A 66 -4.12 -22.75 6.68
N LEU A 67 -5.34 -22.73 6.16
CA LEU A 67 -6.12 -21.53 5.95
C LEU A 67 -7.19 -21.43 7.03
N ALA A 68 -7.53 -20.23 7.46
CA ALA A 68 -8.64 -19.96 8.36
C ALA A 68 -9.65 -19.05 7.68
N HIS A 69 -10.93 -19.43 7.68
CA HIS A 69 -11.99 -18.57 7.19
C HIS A 69 -12.08 -17.32 8.09
N LEU A 70 -12.08 -16.14 7.47
CA LEU A 70 -11.89 -14.85 8.14
C LEU A 70 -12.91 -14.57 9.24
N PHE A 71 -14.15 -15.03 9.08
CA PHE A 71 -15.26 -14.72 9.99
C PHE A 71 -15.58 -15.83 10.99
N THR A 72 -15.33 -17.09 10.62
CA THR A 72 -15.72 -18.25 11.44
C THR A 72 -14.53 -18.89 12.14
N GLY A 73 -13.31 -18.63 11.67
CA GLY A 73 -12.11 -19.30 12.14
C GLY A 73 -12.00 -20.77 11.73
N GLU A 74 -12.96 -21.29 10.97
CA GLU A 74 -12.93 -22.66 10.45
C GLU A 74 -11.68 -22.87 9.60
N GLU A 75 -10.99 -23.97 9.86
CA GLU A 75 -9.73 -24.28 9.21
C GLU A 75 -9.94 -25.20 8.02
N SER A 76 -9.19 -24.91 6.95
CA SER A 76 -9.05 -25.80 5.80
C SER A 76 -7.57 -25.99 5.47
N ARG A 77 -7.25 -27.11 4.81
CA ARG A 77 -5.87 -27.45 4.44
C ARG A 77 -5.72 -27.45 2.93
N MET A 78 -4.59 -26.94 2.46
CA MET A 78 -4.23 -26.88 1.05
C MET A 78 -2.79 -27.37 0.88
N ALA A 79 -2.60 -28.46 0.13
CA ALA A 79 -1.26 -28.93 -0.21
C ALA A 79 -0.58 -27.92 -1.15
N CYS A 80 0.63 -27.49 -0.80
CA CYS A 80 1.44 -26.58 -1.61
C CYS A 80 2.92 -26.70 -1.22
N ARG A 81 3.82 -26.58 -2.19
CA ARG A 81 5.27 -26.66 -1.93
C ARG A 81 5.90 -25.33 -1.53
N SER A 82 5.18 -24.23 -1.73
CA SER A 82 5.68 -22.88 -1.50
C SER A 82 4.52 -21.93 -1.26
N VAL A 83 4.77 -20.90 -0.45
CA VAL A 83 3.84 -19.82 -0.18
C VAL A 83 4.48 -18.51 -0.64
N LEU A 84 3.76 -17.76 -1.48
CA LEU A 84 4.13 -16.40 -1.86
C LEU A 84 3.26 -15.40 -1.09
N ILE A 85 3.84 -14.73 -0.09
CA ILE A 85 3.13 -13.74 0.72
C ILE A 85 3.18 -12.38 0.02
N VAL A 86 2.02 -11.88 -0.39
CA VAL A 86 1.86 -10.52 -0.90
C VAL A 86 1.09 -9.69 0.12
N GLY A 87 1.83 -9.17 1.10
CA GLY A 87 1.30 -8.41 2.23
C GLY A 87 1.56 -6.90 2.12
N LEU A 88 1.84 -6.30 3.28
CA LEU A 88 2.26 -4.90 3.38
C LEU A 88 3.74 -4.73 3.00
N ARG A 89 4.11 -3.49 2.70
CA ARG A 89 5.52 -3.07 2.59
C ARG A 89 5.87 -2.28 3.85
N LEU A 90 7.09 -2.47 4.35
CA LEU A 90 7.65 -1.63 5.38
C LEU A 90 8.50 -0.51 4.72
N PRO A 91 8.45 0.73 5.22
CA PRO A 91 9.35 1.78 4.77
C PRO A 91 10.81 1.40 5.06
N ARG A 92 11.73 1.76 4.17
CA ARG A 92 13.19 1.69 4.42
C ARG A 92 13.67 3.04 4.92
N GLY A 93 13.95 3.15 6.22
CA GLY A 93 14.22 4.42 6.91
C GLY A 93 15.65 4.58 7.43
N GLU A 94 16.48 3.55 7.30
CA GLU A 94 17.72 3.38 8.05
C GLU A 94 18.72 4.51 7.78
N LEU A 95 18.86 4.93 6.53
CA LEU A 95 19.72 6.05 6.15
C LEU A 95 19.22 7.37 6.75
N PHE A 96 17.91 7.61 6.69
CA PHE A 96 17.34 8.84 7.24
C PHE A 96 17.55 8.91 8.75
N GLU A 97 17.26 7.81 9.46
CA GLU A 97 17.46 7.71 10.91
C GLU A 97 18.93 7.94 11.28
N SER A 98 19.86 7.31 10.55
CA SER A 98 21.30 7.49 10.74
C SER A 98 21.74 8.95 10.53
N LEU A 99 21.19 9.63 9.53
CA LEU A 99 21.45 11.05 9.27
C LEU A 99 20.86 11.95 10.36
N THR A 100 19.63 11.68 10.82
CA THR A 100 18.98 12.44 11.89
C THR A 100 19.76 12.37 13.21
N GLN A 101 20.33 11.20 13.53
CA GLN A 101 21.20 11.03 14.70
C GLN A 101 22.51 11.84 14.63
N ARG A 102 22.87 12.34 13.45
CA ARG A 102 24.09 13.13 13.18
C ARG A 102 23.77 14.60 12.89
N ALA A 103 22.69 15.13 13.45
CA ALA A 103 22.20 16.48 13.16
C ALA A 103 23.28 17.58 13.27
N GLU A 104 24.15 17.52 14.30
CA GLU A 104 25.25 18.48 14.48
C GLU A 104 26.29 18.41 13.35
N ALA A 105 26.68 17.20 12.95
CA ALA A 105 27.64 17.00 11.86
C ALA A 105 27.04 17.44 10.51
N LEU A 106 25.74 17.23 10.30
CA LEU A 106 25.04 17.74 9.12
C LEU A 106 25.02 19.27 9.08
N ALA A 107 24.74 19.91 10.23
CA ALA A 107 24.76 21.36 10.35
C ALA A 107 26.18 21.92 10.10
N ALA A 108 27.22 21.29 10.66
CA ALA A 108 28.62 21.66 10.43
C ALA A 108 29.03 21.50 8.95
N ALA A 109 28.44 20.54 8.23
CA ALA A 109 28.62 20.35 6.79
C ALA A 109 27.78 21.30 5.92
N GLY A 110 27.00 22.22 6.52
CA GLY A 110 26.14 23.17 5.80
C GLY A 110 24.82 22.60 5.27
N ILE A 111 24.43 21.39 5.71
CA ILE A 111 23.16 20.76 5.32
C ILE A 111 22.02 21.33 6.17
N ARG A 112 21.03 21.95 5.51
CA ARG A 112 19.93 22.65 6.19
C ARG A 112 18.76 21.76 6.60
N SER A 113 18.43 20.75 5.80
CA SER A 113 17.37 19.80 6.11
C SER A 113 17.62 18.47 5.41
N VAL A 114 17.08 17.40 6.00
CA VAL A 114 16.99 16.07 5.39
C VAL A 114 15.52 15.68 5.42
N ASP A 115 14.98 15.27 4.28
CA ASP A 115 13.57 14.96 4.10
C ASP A 115 13.41 13.57 3.46
N ARG A 116 12.29 12.90 3.77
CA ARG A 116 11.89 11.63 3.16
C ARG A 116 10.72 11.84 2.22
N ILE A 117 10.71 11.13 1.10
CA ILE A 117 9.60 11.12 0.14
C ILE A 117 9.26 9.69 -0.28
N GLY A 118 8.05 9.52 -0.82
CA GLY A 118 7.56 8.28 -1.41
C GLY A 118 7.48 7.13 -0.41
N ASP A 119 7.78 5.92 -0.88
CA ASP A 119 7.57 4.70 -0.08
C ASP A 119 8.47 4.61 1.16
N THR A 120 9.59 5.34 1.17
CA THR A 120 10.48 5.47 2.33
C THR A 120 9.85 6.28 3.47
N LEU A 121 8.89 7.15 3.13
CA LEU A 121 8.07 7.88 4.10
C LEU A 121 6.85 7.05 4.48
N ALA A 122 6.06 6.62 3.49
CA ALA A 122 4.87 5.79 3.67
C ALA A 122 4.58 5.02 2.38
N PRO A 123 4.70 3.68 2.37
CA PRO A 123 4.43 2.87 1.18
C PRO A 123 3.02 3.08 0.62
N GLY A 124 2.93 3.47 -0.65
CA GLY A 124 1.67 3.82 -1.30
C GLY A 124 1.57 3.37 -2.75
N ALA A 125 0.54 3.82 -3.48
CA ALA A 125 0.51 3.67 -4.92
C ALA A 125 1.64 4.50 -5.56
N ILE A 126 2.00 4.18 -6.81
CA ILE A 126 3.02 4.94 -7.55
C ILE A 126 2.68 6.43 -7.59
N ALA A 127 1.39 6.77 -7.75
CA ALA A 127 0.91 8.16 -7.72
C ALA A 127 1.26 8.89 -6.41
N HIS A 128 1.25 8.19 -5.26
CA HIS A 128 1.64 8.79 -3.97
C HIS A 128 3.13 9.11 -3.92
N ALA A 129 3.98 8.24 -4.47
CA ALA A 129 5.42 8.50 -4.55
C ALA A 129 5.74 9.68 -5.47
N VAL A 130 5.10 9.73 -6.65
CA VAL A 130 5.22 10.85 -7.60
C VAL A 130 4.77 12.16 -6.96
N HIS A 131 3.57 12.17 -6.35
CA HIS A 131 3.05 13.35 -5.66
C HIS A 131 3.96 13.78 -4.51
N SER A 132 4.47 12.84 -3.71
CA SER A 132 5.38 13.14 -2.59
C SER A 132 6.66 13.83 -3.05
N GLY A 133 7.27 13.38 -4.15
CA GLY A 133 8.43 14.04 -4.73
C GLY A 133 8.11 15.43 -5.29
N HIS A 134 6.99 15.55 -6.01
CA HIS A 134 6.53 16.83 -6.55
C HIS A 134 6.25 17.86 -5.45
N LYS A 135 5.58 17.43 -4.38
CA LYS A 135 5.29 18.28 -3.22
C LYS A 135 6.56 18.81 -2.56
N LEU A 136 7.54 17.94 -2.28
CA LEU A 136 8.80 18.40 -1.68
C LEU A 136 9.54 19.39 -2.59
N ALA A 137 9.53 19.17 -3.90
CA ALA A 137 10.16 20.09 -4.85
C ALA A 137 9.52 21.49 -4.86
N GLN A 138 8.20 21.58 -4.66
CA GLN A 138 7.52 22.87 -4.53
C GLN A 138 7.76 23.55 -3.17
N GLU A 139 7.93 22.77 -2.12
CA GLU A 139 8.07 23.27 -0.74
C GLU A 139 9.52 23.50 -0.30
N ILE A 140 10.51 23.05 -1.09
CA ILE A 140 11.92 23.22 -0.75
C ILE A 140 12.29 24.71 -0.68
N GLY A 141 12.82 25.14 0.47
CA GLY A 141 13.12 26.55 0.73
C GLY A 141 11.91 27.42 1.10
N ALA A 142 10.69 26.87 1.11
CA ALA A 142 9.52 27.60 1.61
C ALA A 142 9.64 27.83 3.13
N LYS A 143 9.17 29.00 3.60
CA LYS A 143 9.13 29.35 5.04
C LYS A 143 8.21 28.44 5.85
N ILE A 144 7.16 27.92 5.20
CA ILE A 144 6.17 27.03 5.80
C ILE A 144 6.04 25.84 4.84
N ARG A 145 6.31 24.65 5.34
CA ARG A 145 6.10 23.38 4.63
C ARG A 145 4.76 22.79 5.01
N TRP A 146 4.26 21.84 4.21
CA TRP A 146 3.00 21.15 4.46
C TRP A 146 1.79 22.09 4.55
N GLN A 147 1.78 23.16 3.75
CA GLN A 147 0.65 24.08 3.73
C GLN A 147 -0.64 23.32 3.38
N PRO A 148 -1.72 23.48 4.15
CA PRO A 148 -3.02 22.96 3.77
C PRO A 148 -3.42 23.50 2.39
N TYR A 149 -3.98 22.62 1.55
CA TYR A 149 -4.57 23.06 0.30
C TYR A 149 -5.76 23.99 0.58
N ARG A 150 -5.99 24.96 -0.31
CA ARG A 150 -7.26 25.69 -0.30
C ARG A 150 -8.39 24.68 -0.50
N ARG A 151 -9.41 24.76 0.34
CA ARG A 151 -10.57 23.87 0.31
C ARG A 151 -11.77 24.66 -0.16
N ASP A 152 -12.54 24.08 -1.06
CA ASP A 152 -13.87 24.58 -1.36
C ASP A 152 -14.80 24.15 -0.22
N THR A 153 -15.09 25.09 0.67
CA THR A 153 -16.06 24.89 1.75
C THR A 153 -17.43 25.35 1.32
N PRO A 154 -18.53 24.68 1.73
CA PRO A 154 -19.87 25.20 1.53
C PRO A 154 -19.95 26.63 2.04
N ILE A 155 -20.60 27.52 1.28
CA ILE A 155 -20.99 28.82 1.79
C ILE A 155 -22.11 28.55 2.79
N VAL A 156 -21.74 28.42 4.06
CA VAL A 156 -22.70 28.47 5.17
C VAL A 156 -23.03 29.94 5.44
N ASP A 157 -24.25 30.22 5.89
CA ASP A 157 -24.59 31.56 6.41
C ASP A 157 -23.52 31.93 7.43
N ALA A 158 -22.87 33.08 7.20
CA ALA A 158 -21.65 33.46 7.89
C ALA A 158 -21.86 33.43 9.42
N VAL A 159 -21.33 32.42 10.09
CA VAL A 159 -21.11 32.50 11.53
C VAL A 159 -19.98 33.51 11.67
N ALA A 160 -20.28 34.67 12.26
CA ALA A 160 -19.39 35.84 12.28
C ALA A 160 -17.99 35.56 12.82
N ASP A 161 -17.82 34.48 13.58
CA ASP A 161 -16.56 34.07 14.24
C ASP A 161 -16.00 32.72 13.74
N PHE A 162 -16.31 32.30 12.50
CA PHE A 162 -15.75 31.07 11.94
C PHE A 162 -14.25 31.21 11.60
N ASP A 163 -13.38 30.73 12.49
CA ASP A 163 -11.95 30.63 12.21
C ASP A 163 -11.67 29.45 11.27
N MET A 164 -11.18 29.77 10.06
CA MET A 164 -10.78 28.78 9.05
C MET A 164 -9.65 27.85 9.50
N ARG A 165 -8.92 28.17 10.58
CA ARG A 165 -7.85 27.31 11.12
C ARG A 165 -8.36 26.13 11.94
N THR A 166 -9.59 26.20 12.46
CA THR A 166 -10.16 25.15 13.32
C THR A 166 -10.60 23.91 12.53
N ALA A 167 -10.72 24.00 11.20
CA ALA A 167 -11.17 22.90 10.34
C ALA A 167 -10.01 22.06 9.74
N ALA A 168 -8.78 22.26 10.20
CA ALA A 168 -7.57 21.61 9.71
C ALA A 168 -6.90 20.65 10.72
N GLU A 169 -7.53 20.40 11.87
CA GLU A 169 -7.21 19.30 12.81
C GLU A 169 -8.24 18.16 12.66
#